data_AF-A0A1M6QKK3-F1
#
_entry.id   AF-A0A1M6QKK3-F1
#
_cell.length_a   1.000
_cell.length_b   1.000
_cell.length_c   1.000
_cell.angle_alpha   90.00
_cell.angle_beta   90.00
_cell.angle_gamma   90.00
#
_symmetry.space_group_name_H-M   'P 1'
#
loop_
_entity.id
_entity.type
_entity.pdbx_description
1 polymer ?
#
loop_
_entity_poly.entity_id
_entity_poly.type
_entity_poly.pdbx_seq_one_letter_code
_entity_poly.pdbx_strand_id
1 'polypeptide(L)'
;MNKYHNYGKPNKKYNPSNRNNDEEQKKKMEEINRIHNFFKEIILILDEQMDKYDEFCNKAKEYAELLKKSKVTTSKIRKIYARIMQAKKVSDLKKLRPLLAYTAGRDNKAKYFMELLDQLIEKMTLQEDEQGKKQVENFKTFMEAIVAYRKYVGEDE
;
A
#
# COMPACT_ATOMS: atom_id res chain seq x y z
N MET A 1 48.41 29.34 33.77
CA MET A 1 48.14 30.15 32.55
C MET A 1 47.82 29.18 31.41
N ASN A 2 46.57 28.71 31.31
CA ASN A 2 46.17 27.67 30.36
C ASN A 2 45.45 28.29 29.15
N LYS A 3 45.99 28.03 27.96
CA LYS A 3 45.52 28.54 26.66
C LYS A 3 44.28 27.76 26.20
N TYR A 4 43.18 28.46 25.96
CA TYR A 4 41.98 27.92 25.33
C TYR A 4 42.28 27.49 23.89
N HIS A 5 42.03 26.22 23.55
CA HIS A 5 42.02 25.70 22.18
C HIS A 5 40.61 25.84 21.60
N ASN A 6 40.50 26.64 20.55
CA ASN A 6 39.28 26.91 19.79
C ASN A 6 39.06 25.76 18.79
N TYR A 7 38.08 24.89 19.03
CA TYR A 7 37.65 23.87 18.05
C TYR A 7 36.65 24.49 17.08
N GLY A 8 37.13 24.85 15.89
CA GLY A 8 36.29 25.20 14.75
C GLY A 8 35.41 24.02 14.33
N LYS A 9 34.09 24.25 14.23
CA LYS A 9 33.14 23.25 13.73
C LYS A 9 33.47 22.90 12.27
N PRO A 10 33.57 21.61 11.89
CA PRO A 10 33.82 21.24 10.51
C PRO A 10 32.64 21.66 9.62
N ASN A 11 32.96 22.42 8.57
CA ASN A 11 32.06 22.84 7.51
C ASN A 11 31.49 21.59 6.80
N LYS A 12 30.19 21.32 6.94
CA LYS A 12 29.51 20.27 6.15
C LYS A 12 29.56 20.67 4.68
N LYS A 13 30.45 20.03 3.91
CA LYS A 13 30.50 20.17 2.45
C LYS A 13 29.13 19.76 1.85
N TYR A 14 28.51 20.68 1.14
CA TYR A 14 27.29 20.47 0.37
C TYR A 14 27.56 19.41 -0.72
N ASN A 15 26.81 18.31 -0.70
CA ASN A 15 26.94 17.22 -1.67
C ASN A 15 25.74 17.22 -2.64
N PRO A 16 25.91 17.64 -3.91
CA PRO A 16 24.82 17.74 -4.88
C PRO A 16 24.20 16.38 -5.27
N SER A 17 24.85 15.25 -4.95
CA SER A 17 24.30 13.90 -5.19
C SER A 17 23.09 13.56 -4.31
N ASN A 18 22.76 14.36 -3.30
CA ASN A 18 21.59 14.14 -2.43
C ASN A 18 20.28 14.64 -3.07
N ARG A 19 20.32 15.72 -3.87
CA ARG A 19 19.10 16.32 -4.48
C ARG A 19 18.37 15.36 -5.43
N ASN A 20 19.12 14.65 -6.27
CA ASN A 20 18.52 13.76 -7.27
C ASN A 20 17.81 12.55 -6.62
N ASN A 21 18.34 12.05 -5.50
CA ASN A 21 17.74 10.94 -4.76
C ASN A 21 16.49 11.41 -3.97
N ASP A 22 16.54 12.63 -3.42
CA ASP A 22 15.40 13.25 -2.73
C ASP A 22 14.23 13.52 -3.69
N GLU A 23 14.51 13.98 -4.92
CA GLU A 23 13.48 14.21 -5.96
C GLU A 23 12.85 12.90 -6.47
N GLU A 24 13.65 11.86 -6.69
CA GLU A 24 13.16 10.55 -7.13
C GLU A 24 12.26 9.91 -6.06
N GLN A 25 12.66 9.96 -4.79
CA GLN A 25 11.85 9.48 -3.68
C GLN A 25 10.55 10.25 -3.53
N LYS A 26 10.60 11.58 -3.69
CA LYS A 26 9.40 12.44 -3.66
C LYS A 26 8.44 12.08 -4.78
N LYS A 27 8.93 11.94 -6.02
CA LYS A 27 8.11 11.58 -7.18
C LYS A 27 7.46 10.21 -7.00
N LYS A 28 8.21 9.23 -6.49
CA LYS A 28 7.68 7.90 -6.15
C LYS A 28 6.56 7.99 -5.10
N MET A 29 6.75 8.80 -4.06
CA MET A 29 5.74 8.99 -3.01
C MET A 29 4.46 9.63 -3.55
N GLU A 30 4.59 10.65 -4.40
CA GLU A 30 3.45 11.30 -5.06
C GLU A 30 2.68 10.33 -5.98
N GLU A 31 3.38 9.43 -6.67
CA GLU A 31 2.75 8.38 -7.47
C GLU A 31 1.97 7.37 -6.61
N ILE A 32 2.59 6.87 -5.53
CA ILE A 32 1.94 5.97 -4.56
C ILE A 32 0.70 6.64 -3.97
N ASN A 33 0.82 7.89 -3.52
CA ASN A 33 -0.28 8.61 -2.89
C ASN A 33 -1.45 8.84 -3.86
N ARG A 34 -1.18 9.18 -5.13
CA ARG A 34 -2.23 9.34 -6.14
C ARG A 34 -3.04 8.06 -6.34
N ILE A 35 -2.36 6.93 -6.51
CA ILE A 35 -3.00 5.62 -6.66
C ILE A 35 -3.77 5.22 -5.39
N HIS A 36 -3.18 5.44 -4.21
CA HIS A 36 -3.83 5.17 -2.93
C HIS A 36 -5.09 5.99 -2.72
N ASN A 37 -5.09 7.27 -3.09
CA ASN A 37 -6.26 8.13 -2.97
C ASN A 37 -7.39 7.62 -3.87
N PHE A 38 -7.08 7.30 -5.13
CA PHE A 38 -8.04 6.67 -6.03
C PHE A 38 -8.65 5.41 -5.41
N PHE A 39 -7.85 4.47 -4.92
CA PHE A 39 -8.38 3.26 -4.27
C PHE A 39 -9.23 3.57 -3.02
N LYS A 40 -8.83 4.54 -2.20
CA LYS A 40 -9.58 4.94 -1.00
C LYS A 40 -10.96 5.52 -1.31
N GLU A 41 -11.15 6.06 -2.52
CA GLU A 41 -12.43 6.60 -2.98
C GLU A 41 -13.34 5.51 -3.52
N ILE A 42 -12.80 4.56 -4.29
CA ILE A 42 -13.65 3.64 -5.06
C ILE A 42 -13.78 2.23 -4.46
N ILE A 43 -12.79 1.70 -3.73
CA ILE A 43 -12.74 0.25 -3.45
C ILE A 43 -13.92 -0.22 -2.60
N LEU A 44 -14.42 0.57 -1.66
CA LEU A 44 -15.54 0.13 -0.81
C LEU A 44 -16.90 0.18 -1.50
N ILE A 45 -16.99 0.83 -2.67
CA ILE A 45 -18.19 1.04 -3.47
C ILE A 45 -17.99 0.59 -4.93
N LEU A 46 -17.06 -0.34 -5.17
CA LEU A 46 -16.62 -0.70 -6.52
C LEU A 46 -17.77 -1.25 -7.38
N ASP A 47 -18.70 -1.99 -6.78
CA ASP A 47 -19.91 -2.50 -7.44
C ASP A 47 -20.84 -1.40 -7.95
N GLU A 48 -20.76 -0.20 -7.36
CA GLU A 48 -21.54 0.99 -7.73
C GLU A 48 -20.77 1.92 -8.68
N GLN A 49 -19.51 1.62 -9.01
CA GLN A 49 -18.61 2.45 -9.82
C GLN A 49 -18.16 1.72 -11.10
N MET A 50 -19.10 1.04 -11.77
CA MET A 50 -18.79 0.26 -12.98
C MET A 50 -18.24 1.10 -14.13
N ASP A 51 -18.60 2.37 -14.21
CA ASP A 51 -18.04 3.34 -15.15
C ASP A 51 -16.53 3.58 -14.93
N LYS A 52 -16.04 3.34 -13.71
CA LYS A 52 -14.61 3.45 -13.33
C LYS A 52 -13.90 2.11 -13.27
N TYR A 53 -14.55 1.01 -13.66
CA TYR A 53 -13.96 -0.33 -13.50
C TYR A 53 -12.69 -0.50 -14.37
N ASP A 54 -12.69 0.03 -15.59
CA ASP A 54 -11.49 0.02 -16.45
C ASP A 54 -10.35 0.86 -15.84
N GLU A 55 -10.67 2.01 -15.25
CA GLU A 55 -9.69 2.83 -14.53
C GLU A 55 -9.15 2.09 -13.30
N PHE A 56 -10.02 1.39 -12.57
CA PHE A 56 -9.63 0.50 -11.48
C PHE A 56 -8.64 -0.57 -11.93
N CYS A 57 -8.92 -1.28 -13.02
CA CYS A 57 -8.01 -2.27 -13.59
C CYS A 57 -6.66 -1.66 -13.97
N ASN A 58 -6.67 -0.50 -14.62
CA ASN A 58 -5.44 0.22 -14.99
C ASN A 58 -4.63 0.63 -13.75
N LYS A 59 -5.28 1.19 -12.73
CA LYS A 59 -4.64 1.59 -11.46
C LYS A 59 -4.12 0.40 -10.68
N ALA A 60 -4.84 -0.73 -10.68
CA ALA A 60 -4.39 -1.98 -10.07
C ALA A 60 -3.12 -2.51 -10.75
N LYS A 61 -3.05 -2.44 -12.09
CA LYS A 61 -1.85 -2.79 -12.86
C LYS A 61 -0.67 -1.85 -12.59
N GLU A 62 -0.89 -0.53 -12.62
CA GLU A 62 0.13 0.47 -12.24
C GLU A 62 0.67 0.20 -10.83
N TYR A 63 -0.22 -0.10 -9.89
CA TYR A 63 0.18 -0.38 -8.51
C TYR A 63 0.98 -1.67 -8.40
N ALA A 64 0.61 -2.72 -9.14
CA ALA A 64 1.36 -3.96 -9.19
C ALA A 64 2.81 -3.76 -9.67
N GLU A 65 3.03 -2.88 -10.66
CA GLU A 65 4.39 -2.47 -11.09
C GLU A 65 5.15 -1.75 -9.99
N LEU A 66 4.50 -0.86 -9.23
CA LEU A 66 5.12 -0.17 -8.09
C LEU A 66 5.49 -1.14 -6.96
N LEU A 67 4.66 -2.16 -6.72
CA LEU A 67 4.94 -3.23 -5.77
C LEU A 67 6.14 -4.06 -6.22
N LYS A 68 6.23 -4.39 -7.52
CA LYS A 68 7.41 -5.06 -8.12
C LYS A 68 8.67 -4.22 -7.93
N LYS A 69 8.65 -2.93 -8.32
CA LYS A 69 9.77 -1.99 -8.14
C LYS A 69 10.18 -1.86 -6.66
N SER A 70 9.23 -1.94 -5.75
CA SER A 70 9.46 -1.89 -4.30
C SER A 70 9.87 -3.24 -3.70
N LYS A 71 10.07 -4.28 -4.53
CA LYS A 71 10.48 -5.64 -4.13
C LYS A 71 9.48 -6.32 -3.18
N VAL A 72 8.20 -6.04 -3.34
CA VAL A 72 7.10 -6.79 -2.73
C VAL A 72 6.80 -7.98 -3.63
N THR A 73 7.04 -9.19 -3.15
CA THR A 73 6.91 -10.42 -3.95
C THR A 73 5.46 -10.94 -3.95
N THR A 74 5.10 -11.70 -4.97
CA THR A 74 3.78 -12.34 -5.07
C THR A 74 3.49 -13.20 -3.84
N SER A 75 4.47 -13.96 -3.36
CA SER A 75 4.36 -14.74 -2.11
C SER A 75 4.02 -13.93 -0.87
N LYS A 76 4.50 -12.68 -0.75
CA LYS A 76 4.12 -11.80 0.37
C LYS A 76 2.66 -11.36 0.25
N ILE A 77 2.22 -10.98 -0.95
CA ILE A 77 0.83 -10.58 -1.20
C ILE A 77 -0.11 -11.77 -0.98
N ARG A 78 0.23 -12.97 -1.50
CA ARG A 78 -0.56 -14.21 -1.37
C ARG A 78 -0.84 -14.58 0.09
N LYS A 79 0.10 -14.35 1.00
CA LYS A 79 -0.10 -14.61 2.44
C LYS A 79 -1.21 -13.76 3.06
N ILE A 80 -1.31 -12.49 2.66
CA ILE A 80 -2.37 -11.59 3.14
C ILE A 80 -3.68 -11.86 2.39
N TYR A 81 -3.61 -12.07 1.07
CA TYR A 81 -4.73 -12.48 0.23
C TYR A 81 -5.48 -13.68 0.82
N ALA A 82 -4.77 -14.76 1.17
CA ALA A 82 -5.41 -15.95 1.72
C ALA A 82 -6.22 -15.68 3.00
N ARG A 83 -5.76 -14.74 3.84
CA ARG A 83 -6.48 -14.34 5.06
C ARG A 83 -7.71 -13.48 4.75
N ILE A 84 -7.60 -12.59 3.77
CA ILE A 84 -8.70 -11.74 3.32
C ILE A 84 -9.80 -12.57 2.66
N MET A 85 -9.45 -13.56 1.83
CA MET A 85 -10.42 -14.43 1.17
C MET A 85 -11.24 -15.29 2.15
N GLN A 86 -10.69 -15.57 3.33
CA GLN A 86 -11.40 -16.31 4.39
C GLN A 86 -12.42 -15.44 5.16
N ALA A 87 -12.36 -14.12 5.01
CA ALA A 87 -13.29 -13.22 5.70
C ALA A 87 -14.70 -13.35 5.13
N LYS A 88 -15.68 -13.47 6.03
CA LYS A 88 -17.11 -13.54 5.67
C LYS A 88 -17.84 -12.24 5.96
N LYS A 89 -17.34 -11.46 6.90
CA LYS A 89 -17.92 -10.18 7.32
C LYS A 89 -16.84 -9.15 7.64
N VAL A 90 -17.25 -7.88 7.69
CA VAL A 90 -16.35 -6.74 7.97
C VAL A 90 -15.57 -6.93 9.27
N SER A 91 -16.17 -7.51 10.31
CA SER A 91 -15.49 -7.76 11.59
C SER A 91 -14.33 -8.76 11.47
N ASP A 92 -14.36 -9.70 10.52
CA ASP A 92 -13.23 -10.59 10.25
C ASP A 92 -12.06 -9.82 9.64
N LEU A 93 -12.35 -8.90 8.69
CA LEU A 93 -11.35 -8.02 8.10
C LEU A 93 -10.76 -7.06 9.15
N LYS A 94 -11.59 -6.46 10.01
CA LYS A 94 -11.10 -5.56 11.07
C LYS A 94 -10.15 -6.25 12.04
N LYS A 95 -10.29 -7.55 12.29
CA LYS A 95 -9.33 -8.33 13.10
C LYS A 95 -7.96 -8.50 12.44
N LEU A 96 -7.83 -8.28 11.13
CA LEU A 96 -6.54 -8.33 10.43
C LEU A 96 -5.71 -7.06 10.61
N ARG A 97 -6.29 -5.94 11.08
CA ARG A 97 -5.58 -4.66 11.24
C ARG A 97 -4.27 -4.75 12.04
N PRO A 98 -4.20 -5.40 13.23
CA PRO A 98 -2.96 -5.51 13.99
C PRO A 98 -1.86 -6.29 13.24
N LEU A 99 -2.24 -7.31 12.48
CA LEU A 99 -1.33 -8.07 11.64
C LEU A 99 -0.75 -7.21 10.51
N LEU A 100 -1.59 -6.40 9.86
CA LEU A 100 -1.16 -5.50 8.78
C LEU A 100 -0.16 -4.47 9.34
N ALA A 101 -0.48 -3.85 10.47
CA ALA A 101 0.41 -2.91 11.16
C ALA A 101 1.75 -3.56 11.54
N TYR A 102 1.73 -4.76 12.13
CA TYR A 102 2.95 -5.51 12.44
C TYR A 102 3.79 -5.80 11.19
N THR A 103 3.13 -6.23 10.11
CA THR A 103 3.81 -6.54 8.84
C THR A 103 4.43 -5.28 8.24
N ALA A 104 3.73 -4.15 8.30
CA ALA A 104 4.22 -2.85 7.84
C ALA A 104 5.47 -2.39 8.61
N GLY A 105 5.48 -2.59 9.94
CA GLY A 105 6.61 -2.25 10.80
C GLY A 105 7.82 -3.17 10.64
N ARG A 106 7.58 -4.45 10.30
CA ARG A 106 8.65 -5.44 10.09
C ARG A 106 9.25 -5.41 8.68
N ASP A 107 8.46 -5.05 7.67
CA ASP A 107 8.87 -5.08 6.26
C ASP A 107 8.60 -3.74 5.57
N ASN A 108 9.60 -2.85 5.62
CA ASN A 108 9.54 -1.51 5.01
C ASN A 108 9.19 -1.53 3.51
N LYS A 109 9.47 -2.64 2.79
CA LYS A 109 9.14 -2.76 1.36
C LYS A 109 7.64 -2.86 1.13
N ALA A 110 6.93 -3.54 2.03
CA ALA A 110 5.50 -3.76 1.95
C ALA A 110 4.67 -2.73 2.74
N LYS A 111 5.34 -1.84 3.49
CA LYS A 111 4.72 -0.85 4.38
C LYS A 111 3.52 -0.14 3.76
N TYR A 112 3.71 0.55 2.63
CA TYR A 112 2.64 1.30 1.97
C TYR A 112 1.46 0.42 1.53
N PHE A 113 1.73 -0.82 1.13
CA PHE A 113 0.65 -1.75 0.79
C PHE A 113 -0.16 -2.14 2.02
N MET A 114 0.51 -2.50 3.12
CA MET A 114 -0.16 -2.87 4.36
C MET A 114 -0.95 -1.70 4.97
N GLU A 115 -0.40 -0.48 4.89
CA GLU A 115 -1.09 0.75 5.33
C GLU A 115 -2.34 1.04 4.50
N LEU A 116 -2.29 0.88 3.17
CA LEU A 116 -3.47 1.01 2.31
C LEU A 116 -4.58 0.03 2.73
N LEU A 117 -4.23 -1.24 2.93
CA LEU A 117 -5.19 -2.26 3.36
C LEU A 117 -5.79 -1.92 4.73
N ASP A 118 -4.96 -1.49 5.68
CA ASP A 118 -5.44 -1.09 7.01
C ASP A 118 -6.43 0.08 6.92
N GLN A 119 -6.11 1.10 6.13
CA GLN A 119 -6.96 2.28 5.94
C GLN A 119 -8.28 1.96 5.24
N LEU A 120 -8.28 1.05 4.26
CA LEU A 120 -9.52 0.58 3.63
C LEU A 120 -10.40 -0.18 4.63
N ILE A 121 -9.80 -1.10 5.41
CA ILE A 121 -10.52 -1.89 6.43
C ILE A 121 -11.05 -0.99 7.56
N GLU A 122 -10.30 0.04 7.96
CA GLU A 122 -10.72 1.01 8.95
C GLU A 122 -12.03 1.70 8.55
N LYS A 123 -12.12 2.13 7.28
CA LYS A 123 -13.28 2.84 6.72
C LYS A 123 -14.52 1.97 6.51
N MET A 124 -14.40 0.64 6.56
CA MET A 124 -15.55 -0.25 6.42
C MET A 124 -16.54 -0.08 7.58
N THR A 125 -17.82 -0.15 7.27
CA THR A 125 -18.91 0.00 8.22
C THR A 125 -19.20 -1.34 8.90
N LEU A 126 -19.37 -1.37 10.22
CA LEU A 126 -19.63 -2.61 11.00
C LEU A 126 -21.08 -3.14 10.88
N GLN A 127 -21.77 -2.82 9.79
CA GLN A 127 -23.12 -3.32 9.57
C GLN A 127 -23.07 -4.75 9.03
N GLU A 128 -23.92 -5.63 9.56
CA GLU A 128 -24.09 -7.00 9.05
C GLU A 128 -25.17 -7.06 7.95
N ASP A 129 -25.45 -5.92 7.32
CA ASP A 129 -26.40 -5.77 6.22
C ASP A 129 -25.74 -5.98 4.85
N GLU A 130 -26.50 -5.73 3.79
CA GLU A 130 -26.04 -5.90 2.42
C GLU A 130 -24.87 -4.97 2.07
N GLN A 131 -24.80 -3.78 2.67
CA GLN A 131 -23.69 -2.85 2.46
C GLN A 131 -22.38 -3.43 3.02
N GLY A 132 -22.44 -4.02 4.22
CA GLY A 132 -21.28 -4.69 4.82
C GLY A 132 -20.77 -5.85 3.95
N LYS A 133 -21.68 -6.65 3.36
CA LYS A 133 -21.31 -7.74 2.45
C LYS A 133 -20.66 -7.22 1.18
N LYS A 134 -21.25 -6.19 0.53
CA LYS A 134 -20.68 -5.54 -0.65
C LYS A 134 -19.27 -5.01 -0.38
N GLN A 135 -19.04 -4.36 0.76
CA GLN A 135 -17.71 -3.88 1.14
C GLN A 135 -16.68 -5.02 1.24
N VAL A 136 -17.07 -6.18 1.79
CA VAL A 136 -16.20 -7.37 1.86
C VAL A 136 -15.90 -7.90 0.46
N GLU A 137 -16.90 -8.05 -0.40
CA GLU A 137 -16.73 -8.60 -1.76
C GLU A 137 -15.94 -7.64 -2.68
N ASN A 138 -16.18 -6.34 -2.59
CA ASN A 138 -15.38 -5.36 -3.31
C ASN A 138 -13.91 -5.38 -2.87
N PHE A 139 -13.66 -5.53 -1.57
CA PHE A 139 -12.31 -5.63 -1.04
C PHE A 139 -11.60 -6.93 -1.46
N LYS A 140 -12.33 -8.05 -1.57
CA LYS A 140 -11.80 -9.29 -2.15
C LYS A 140 -11.47 -9.12 -3.64
N THR A 141 -12.37 -8.53 -4.41
CA THR A 141 -12.15 -8.19 -5.82
C THR A 141 -10.89 -7.34 -6.01
N PHE A 142 -10.70 -6.34 -5.15
CA PHE A 142 -9.46 -5.54 -5.13
C PHE A 142 -8.22 -6.40 -4.88
N MET A 143 -8.24 -7.25 -3.85
CA MET A 143 -7.12 -8.12 -3.52
C MET A 143 -6.81 -9.14 -4.61
N GLU A 144 -7.83 -9.68 -5.28
CA GLU A 144 -7.69 -10.55 -6.44
C GLU A 144 -7.01 -9.83 -7.60
N ALA A 145 -7.45 -8.62 -7.93
CA ALA A 145 -6.84 -7.80 -8.97
C ALA A 145 -5.36 -7.52 -8.68
N ILE A 146 -5.02 -7.15 -7.44
CA ILE A 146 -3.61 -6.91 -7.06
C ILE A 146 -2.77 -8.18 -7.16
N VAL A 147 -3.27 -9.34 -6.73
CA VAL A 147 -2.55 -10.62 -6.87
C VAL A 147 -2.38 -10.98 -8.35
N ALA A 148 -3.45 -10.87 -9.15
CA ALA A 148 -3.45 -11.19 -10.57
C ALA A 148 -2.47 -10.31 -11.34
N TYR A 149 -2.56 -8.99 -11.19
CA TYR A 149 -1.64 -8.08 -11.86
C TYR A 149 -0.21 -8.19 -11.34
N ARG A 150 -0.01 -8.43 -10.03
CA ARG A 150 1.34 -8.66 -9.51
C ARG A 150 1.98 -9.91 -10.11
N LYS A 151 1.20 -10.97 -10.33
CA LYS A 151 1.64 -12.17 -11.04
C LYS A 151 1.88 -11.90 -12.52
N TYR A 152 1.04 -11.10 -13.17
CA TYR A 152 1.19 -10.73 -14.58
C TYR A 152 2.48 -9.93 -14.84
N VAL A 153 2.82 -8.96 -13.98
CA VAL A 153 4.03 -8.13 -14.15
C VAL A 153 5.29 -8.75 -13.57
N GLY A 154 5.13 -9.77 -12.71
CA GLY A 154 6.22 -10.44 -12.02
C GLY A 154 6.73 -11.67 -12.74
N GLU A 155 8.03 -11.93 -12.64
CA GLU A 155 8.63 -13.22 -13.01
C GLU A 155 8.82 -14.13 -11.79
N ASP A 156 8.37 -13.69 -10.61
CA ASP A 156 8.52 -14.42 -9.36
C ASP A 156 7.43 -15.52 -9.25
N GLU A 157 7.83 -16.80 -9.24
CA GLU A 157 6.96 -17.96 -8.96
C GLU A 157 6.25 -17.86 -7.57
#